data_AF-I0V6L7-F1
#
_entry.id   AF-I0V6L7-F1
#
_cell.length_a   1.000
_cell.length_b   1.000
_cell.length_c   1.000
_cell.angle_alpha   90.00
_cell.angle_beta   90.00
_cell.angle_gamma   90.00
#
_symmetry.space_group_name_H-M   'P 1'
#
loop_
_entity.id
_entity.type
_entity.pdbx_description
1 polymer ?
#
loop_
_entity_poly.entity_id
_entity_poly.type
_entity_poly.pdbx_seq_one_letter_code
_entity_poly.pdbx_strand_id
1 'polypeptide(L)'
;MGSYPQRWRTLALLGIAQFMLILDVTVVAISLPLMGADLGLDRQTVTWVVSAYTLTFGGLMLLGGRIADLIGPRTTVLAGLAVFTIASLVTGAAQDGVMVLTGRVGQGLGAAMLSPAALSVVVRLFEGDERNKALGIWSALGGGGAAVGVLVGGLLAAGPGWPWVFYVNVPIGVIVFAGLIRLLPSLPPVQTGQRRSVDVFGALLVTAATGSVIYAMIGAGEVGWVAPRTLLTFAAGLLLYLLFGWRQRVATAPLMDLRLLSRRPVVAGTFVIAIGTALMVAVFFLGSFYLQNHSGLGPLVTGLLFLPVAIATMIGAQLGGRIIGTSGGRGLAIVGLVVAAAGLVIPAFWPSTVGVVVGISVGSAGIGTLFVVASATALGQVQPHEAGIASGIVSTFHEFGASVGAAVVSSIAAASLATQADSGYVTAFTVTAIAAIIGAVVAGSLIPGRKPTAAEAIPDRTGA
;
A
#
# COMPACT_ATOMS: atom_id res chain seq x y z
N MET A 1 -35.11 6.19 -7.02
CA MET A 1 -34.81 7.59 -7.42
C MET A 1 -34.36 7.57 -8.87
N GLY A 2 -34.85 8.45 -9.72
CA GLY A 2 -34.51 8.44 -11.15
C GLY A 2 -32.99 8.47 -11.37
N SER A 3 -32.52 7.62 -12.27
CA SER A 3 -31.18 7.60 -12.87
C SER A 3 -30.55 9.00 -12.95
N TYR A 4 -29.57 9.33 -12.09
CA TYR A 4 -28.87 10.62 -12.14
C TYR A 4 -28.20 10.79 -13.51
N PRO A 5 -28.63 11.74 -14.37
CA PRO A 5 -28.24 11.76 -15.79
C PRO A 5 -26.72 11.91 -16.01
N GLN A 6 -26.04 12.52 -15.03
CA GLN A 6 -24.61 12.84 -15.10
C GLN A 6 -23.73 11.84 -14.33
N ARG A 7 -24.27 10.69 -13.90
CA ARG A 7 -23.57 9.70 -13.07
C ARG A 7 -22.27 9.19 -13.70
N TRP A 8 -22.25 8.95 -15.01
CA TRP A 8 -21.06 8.48 -15.73
C TRP A 8 -19.98 9.55 -15.83
N ARG A 9 -20.35 10.83 -16.02
CA ARG A 9 -19.40 11.96 -15.97
C ARG A 9 -18.85 12.16 -14.57
N THR A 10 -19.69 12.00 -13.55
CA THR A 10 -19.29 12.06 -12.14
C THR A 10 -18.32 10.93 -11.81
N LEU A 11 -18.62 9.70 -12.25
CA LEU A 11 -17.72 8.55 -12.12
C LEU A 11 -16.38 8.81 -12.82
N ALA A 12 -16.37 9.40 -14.02
CA ALA A 12 -15.13 9.72 -14.72
C ALA A 12 -14.25 10.70 -13.91
N LEU A 13 -14.82 11.79 -13.37
CA LEU A 13 -14.07 12.74 -12.54
C LEU A 13 -13.59 12.13 -11.22
N LEU A 14 -14.45 11.39 -10.52
CA LEU A 14 -14.06 10.68 -9.29
C LEU A 14 -13.01 9.61 -9.58
N GLY A 15 -13.10 8.96 -10.74
CA GLY A 15 -12.13 7.99 -11.21
C GLY A 15 -10.77 8.62 -11.51
N ILE A 16 -10.74 9.79 -12.18
CA ILE A 16 -9.51 10.57 -12.38
C ILE A 16 -8.89 10.96 -11.03
N ALA A 17 -9.72 11.43 -10.08
CA ALA A 17 -9.26 11.77 -8.75
C ALA A 17 -8.64 10.56 -8.03
N GLN A 18 -9.33 9.42 -8.04
CA GLN A 18 -8.84 8.18 -7.43
C GLN A 18 -7.57 7.67 -8.10
N PHE A 19 -7.52 7.72 -9.44
CA PHE A 19 -6.35 7.33 -10.22
C PHE A 19 -5.13 8.19 -9.87
N MET A 20 -5.33 9.51 -9.73
CA MET A 20 -4.30 10.45 -9.29
C MET A 20 -3.72 10.07 -7.92
N LEU A 21 -4.57 9.71 -6.93
CA LEU A 21 -4.11 9.27 -5.60
C LEU A 21 -3.23 8.01 -5.64
N ILE A 22 -3.50 7.10 -6.57
CA ILE A 22 -2.77 5.83 -6.71
C ILE A 22 -1.47 6.05 -7.48
N LEU A 23 -1.55 6.83 -8.55
CA LEU A 23 -0.41 7.24 -9.37
C LEU A 23 0.62 8.00 -8.53
N ASP A 24 0.19 8.84 -7.60
CA ASP A 24 1.08 9.62 -6.73
C ASP A 24 2.03 8.72 -5.90
N VAL A 25 1.59 7.54 -5.46
CA VAL A 25 2.47 6.60 -4.74
C VAL A 25 3.60 6.10 -5.63
N THR A 26 3.28 5.69 -6.85
CA THR A 26 4.24 5.01 -7.73
C THR A 26 5.17 5.98 -8.45
N VAL A 27 4.68 7.15 -8.85
CA VAL A 27 5.49 8.19 -9.52
C VAL A 27 6.54 8.75 -8.55
N VAL A 28 6.19 8.95 -7.28
CA VAL A 28 7.12 9.44 -6.25
C VAL A 28 8.21 8.42 -5.98
N ALA A 29 7.86 7.13 -5.85
CA ALA A 29 8.83 6.06 -5.60
C ALA A 29 9.98 6.03 -6.62
N ILE A 30 9.69 6.34 -7.90
CA ILE A 30 10.69 6.39 -8.97
C ILE A 30 11.60 7.61 -8.87
N SER A 31 11.10 8.71 -8.33
CA SER A 31 11.82 9.98 -8.26
C SER A 31 12.61 10.16 -6.96
N LEU A 32 12.46 9.25 -6.00
CA LEU A 32 13.16 9.28 -4.71
C LEU A 32 14.67 9.48 -4.83
N PRO A 33 15.41 8.82 -5.74
CA PRO A 33 16.86 9.01 -5.83
C PRO A 33 17.24 10.44 -6.22
N LEU A 34 16.52 11.03 -7.20
CA LEU A 34 16.77 12.40 -7.66
C LEU A 34 16.38 13.42 -6.58
N MET A 35 15.21 13.24 -5.96
CA MET A 35 14.73 14.08 -4.86
C MET A 35 15.67 14.03 -3.66
N GLY A 36 16.18 12.84 -3.33
CA GLY A 36 17.15 12.65 -2.25
C GLY A 36 18.47 13.36 -2.51
N ALA A 37 18.97 13.30 -3.75
CA ALA A 37 20.19 13.99 -4.15
C ALA A 37 20.04 15.52 -4.17
N ASP A 38 18.91 16.03 -4.71
CA ASP A 38 18.66 17.46 -4.87
C ASP A 38 18.39 18.17 -3.53
N LEU A 39 17.68 17.52 -2.61
CA LEU A 39 17.34 18.06 -1.30
C LEU A 39 18.31 17.64 -0.19
N GLY A 40 19.34 16.85 -0.51
CA GLY A 40 20.31 16.34 0.48
C GLY A 40 19.67 15.46 1.57
N LEU A 41 18.68 14.64 1.22
CA LEU A 41 17.93 13.82 2.18
C LEU A 41 18.75 12.62 2.64
N ASP A 42 18.69 12.32 3.94
CA ASP A 42 19.21 11.07 4.47
C ASP A 42 18.30 9.87 4.10
N ARG A 43 18.83 8.65 4.28
CA ARG A 43 18.11 7.41 3.91
C ARG A 43 16.78 7.26 4.65
N GLN A 44 16.76 7.67 5.92
CA GLN A 44 15.56 7.65 6.73
C GLN A 44 14.49 8.57 6.13
N THR A 45 14.84 9.80 5.77
CA THR A 45 13.94 10.79 5.19
C THR A 45 13.43 10.34 3.82
N VAL A 46 14.28 9.80 2.95
CA VAL A 46 13.87 9.24 1.65
C VAL A 46 12.81 8.15 1.81
N THR A 47 12.99 7.26 2.79
CA THR A 47 12.00 6.21 3.11
C THR A 47 10.67 6.82 3.58
N TRP A 48 10.76 7.86 4.41
CA TRP A 48 9.60 8.58 4.93
C TRP A 48 8.81 9.37 3.89
N VAL A 49 9.39 9.78 2.75
CA VAL A 49 8.65 10.47 1.69
C VAL A 49 7.48 9.62 1.18
N VAL A 50 7.66 8.31 1.02
CA VAL A 50 6.57 7.41 0.61
C VAL A 50 5.71 7.03 1.81
N SER A 51 6.34 6.60 2.90
CA SER A 51 5.63 6.10 4.08
C SER A 51 4.75 7.16 4.76
N ALA A 52 5.16 8.44 4.80
CA ALA A 52 4.33 9.51 5.39
C ALA A 52 2.98 9.64 4.69
N TYR A 53 2.97 9.55 3.36
CA TYR A 53 1.74 9.61 2.57
C TYR A 53 0.87 8.37 2.79
N THR A 54 1.42 7.18 2.64
CA THR A 54 0.64 5.92 2.75
C THR A 54 0.16 5.67 4.17
N LEU A 55 0.95 6.03 5.19
CA LEU A 55 0.58 5.98 6.60
C LEU A 55 -0.61 6.90 6.89
N THR A 56 -0.52 8.17 6.48
CA THR A 56 -1.59 9.14 6.76
C THR A 56 -2.83 8.85 5.91
N PHE A 57 -2.64 8.42 4.66
CA PHE A 57 -3.73 7.96 3.81
C PHE A 57 -4.46 6.75 4.43
N GLY A 58 -3.75 5.66 4.71
CA GLY A 58 -4.35 4.44 5.25
C GLY A 58 -4.87 4.60 6.69
N GLY A 59 -4.09 5.25 7.56
CA GLY A 59 -4.41 5.45 8.98
C GLY A 59 -5.62 6.36 9.22
N LEU A 60 -5.83 7.36 8.36
CA LEU A 60 -6.95 8.30 8.47
C LEU A 60 -8.09 7.98 7.50
N MET A 61 -7.98 6.99 6.62
CA MET A 61 -9.02 6.63 5.65
C MET A 61 -10.37 6.38 6.33
N LEU A 62 -10.35 5.73 7.49
CA LEU A 62 -11.55 5.48 8.29
C LEU A 62 -12.19 6.73 8.85
N LEU A 63 -11.34 7.63 9.33
CA LEU A 63 -11.78 8.93 9.80
C LEU A 63 -12.44 9.69 8.66
N GLY A 64 -11.82 9.71 7.48
CA GLY A 64 -12.36 10.34 6.27
C GLY A 64 -13.69 9.74 5.81
N GLY A 65 -13.84 8.41 5.85
CA GLY A 65 -15.11 7.74 5.56
C GLY A 65 -16.23 8.14 6.54
N ARG A 66 -15.93 8.17 7.84
CA ARG A 66 -16.91 8.60 8.87
C ARG A 66 -17.27 10.08 8.73
N ILE A 67 -16.31 10.93 8.39
CA ILE A 67 -16.58 12.35 8.08
C ILE A 67 -17.53 12.43 6.87
N ALA A 68 -17.28 11.66 5.80
CA ALA A 68 -18.15 11.61 4.62
C ALA A 68 -19.59 11.20 4.94
N ASP A 69 -19.77 10.26 5.87
CA ASP A 69 -21.10 9.83 6.31
C ASP A 69 -21.85 10.93 7.08
N LEU A 70 -21.14 11.78 7.83
CA LEU A 70 -21.73 12.81 8.71
C LEU A 70 -21.97 14.15 8.04
N ILE A 71 -20.94 14.74 7.41
CA ILE A 71 -21.03 16.06 6.77
C ILE A 71 -21.39 15.97 5.28
N GLY A 72 -21.52 14.74 4.77
CA GLY A 72 -21.91 14.44 3.41
C GLY A 72 -20.70 14.16 2.50
N PRO A 73 -20.88 13.25 1.52
CA PRO A 73 -19.79 12.81 0.66
C PRO A 73 -19.32 13.92 -0.29
N ARG A 74 -20.21 14.82 -0.72
CA ARG A 74 -19.85 15.96 -1.59
C ARG A 74 -18.83 16.88 -0.91
N THR A 75 -19.11 17.32 0.31
CA THR A 75 -18.22 18.22 1.08
C THR A 75 -16.87 17.55 1.31
N THR A 76 -16.88 16.26 1.65
CA THR A 76 -15.67 15.51 1.99
C THR A 76 -14.79 15.24 0.78
N VAL A 77 -15.38 14.91 -0.38
CA VAL A 77 -14.67 14.79 -1.66
C VAL A 77 -13.99 16.11 -2.03
N LEU A 78 -14.72 17.23 -1.98
CA LEU A 78 -14.16 18.52 -2.37
C LEU A 78 -13.06 18.98 -1.39
N ALA A 79 -13.29 18.86 -0.08
CA ALA A 79 -12.28 19.20 0.92
C ALA A 79 -11.03 18.34 0.79
N GLY A 80 -11.18 17.01 0.64
CA GLY A 80 -10.07 16.09 0.45
C GLY A 80 -9.26 16.41 -0.82
N LEU A 81 -9.95 16.68 -1.94
CA LEU A 81 -9.30 17.06 -3.20
C LEU A 81 -8.56 18.39 -3.10
N ALA A 82 -9.14 19.40 -2.42
CA ALA A 82 -8.48 20.68 -2.20
C ALA A 82 -7.21 20.52 -1.36
N VAL A 83 -7.30 19.79 -0.23
CA VAL A 83 -6.15 19.50 0.63
C VAL A 83 -5.06 18.76 -0.16
N PHE A 84 -5.41 17.72 -0.91
CA PHE A 84 -4.46 16.96 -1.72
C PHE A 84 -3.78 17.85 -2.77
N THR A 85 -4.54 18.70 -3.46
CA THR A 85 -4.04 19.58 -4.52
C THR A 85 -3.08 20.63 -3.95
N ILE A 86 -3.44 21.28 -2.85
CA ILE A 86 -2.58 22.27 -2.17
C ILE A 86 -1.33 21.59 -1.64
N ALA A 87 -1.47 20.43 -0.99
CA ALA A 87 -0.33 19.68 -0.49
C ALA A 87 0.61 19.24 -1.61
N SER A 88 0.08 18.82 -2.77
CA SER A 88 0.89 18.50 -3.96
C SER A 88 1.67 19.73 -4.46
N LEU A 89 1.06 20.92 -4.47
CA LEU A 89 1.76 22.15 -4.81
C LEU A 89 2.90 22.45 -3.83
N VAL A 90 2.66 22.29 -2.52
CA VAL A 90 3.68 22.47 -1.47
C VAL A 90 4.82 21.46 -1.63
N THR A 91 4.52 20.18 -1.86
CA THR A 91 5.55 19.15 -2.06
C THR A 91 6.38 19.38 -3.31
N GLY A 92 5.75 19.82 -4.42
CA GLY A 92 6.47 20.18 -5.64
C GLY A 92 7.39 21.40 -5.46
N ALA A 93 7.00 22.34 -4.59
CA ALA A 93 7.81 23.52 -4.28
C ALA A 93 8.82 23.29 -3.14
N ALA A 94 9.02 22.05 -2.72
CA ALA A 94 9.80 21.77 -1.53
C ALA A 94 11.29 22.07 -1.71
N GLN A 95 11.88 22.67 -0.67
CA GLN A 95 13.30 23.09 -0.63
C GLN A 95 14.12 22.26 0.37
N ASP A 96 13.46 21.47 1.22
CA ASP A 96 14.10 20.62 2.21
C ASP A 96 13.20 19.41 2.53
N GLY A 97 13.76 18.47 3.31
CA GLY A 97 13.05 17.26 3.72
C GLY A 97 11.81 17.53 4.59
N VAL A 98 11.81 18.57 5.42
CA VAL A 98 10.67 18.88 6.30
C VAL A 98 9.47 19.33 5.46
N MET A 99 9.70 20.17 4.45
CA MET A 99 8.67 20.64 3.53
C MET A 99 8.11 19.50 2.69
N VAL A 100 8.96 18.60 2.15
CA VAL A 100 8.48 17.39 1.45
C VAL A 100 7.61 16.56 2.39
N LEU A 101 8.11 16.18 3.57
CA LEU A 101 7.37 15.31 4.49
C LEU A 101 6.03 15.91 4.94
N THR A 102 6.00 17.22 5.21
CA THR A 102 4.77 17.93 5.57
C THR A 102 3.76 17.89 4.41
N GLY A 103 4.23 18.11 3.18
CA GLY A 103 3.42 17.97 1.97
C GLY A 103 2.89 16.55 1.80
N ARG A 104 3.71 15.51 2.03
CA ARG A 104 3.29 14.10 1.97
C ARG A 104 2.21 13.75 3.00
N VAL A 105 2.35 14.24 4.23
CA VAL A 105 1.31 14.12 5.27
C VAL A 105 0.01 14.80 4.84
N GLY A 106 0.09 16.01 4.28
CA GLY A 106 -1.05 16.73 3.74
C GLY A 106 -1.75 15.99 2.59
N GLN A 107 -0.97 15.43 1.65
CA GLN A 107 -1.49 14.62 0.55
C GLN A 107 -2.21 13.38 1.08
N GLY A 108 -1.64 12.66 2.04
CA GLY A 108 -2.28 11.48 2.60
C GLY A 108 -3.56 11.82 3.37
N LEU A 109 -3.60 12.93 4.10
CA LEU A 109 -4.84 13.44 4.71
C LEU A 109 -5.92 13.73 3.67
N GLY A 110 -5.56 14.42 2.58
CA GLY A 110 -6.47 14.70 1.47
C GLY A 110 -7.01 13.43 0.81
N ALA A 111 -6.13 12.46 0.58
CA ALA A 111 -6.46 11.14 0.02
C ALA A 111 -7.41 10.34 0.94
N ALA A 112 -7.15 10.37 2.25
CA ALA A 112 -7.94 9.69 3.29
C ALA A 112 -9.39 10.20 3.34
N MET A 113 -9.61 11.48 3.07
CA MET A 113 -10.94 12.06 2.96
C MET A 113 -11.58 11.75 1.60
N LEU A 114 -10.83 11.97 0.52
CA LEU A 114 -11.32 11.91 -0.85
C LEU A 114 -11.75 10.50 -1.26
N SER A 115 -10.88 9.50 -1.06
CA SER A 115 -11.09 8.15 -1.59
C SER A 115 -12.36 7.44 -1.06
N PRO A 116 -12.59 7.33 0.27
CA PRO A 116 -13.79 6.67 0.78
C PRO A 116 -15.06 7.48 0.46
N ALA A 117 -14.99 8.81 0.48
CA ALA A 117 -16.12 9.67 0.13
C ALA A 117 -16.51 9.49 -1.36
N ALA A 118 -15.52 9.44 -2.26
CA ALA A 118 -15.73 9.21 -3.68
C ALA A 118 -16.35 7.85 -3.96
N LEU A 119 -15.87 6.78 -3.31
CA LEU A 119 -16.47 5.44 -3.44
C LEU A 119 -17.92 5.42 -2.93
N SER A 120 -18.21 6.12 -1.82
CA SER A 120 -19.57 6.28 -1.30
C SER A 120 -20.50 6.96 -2.31
N VAL A 121 -20.03 8.01 -3.01
CA VAL A 121 -20.78 8.63 -4.11
C VAL A 121 -21.06 7.62 -5.23
N VAL A 122 -20.05 6.87 -5.68
CA VAL A 122 -20.21 5.87 -6.75
C VAL A 122 -21.23 4.81 -6.34
N VAL A 123 -21.14 4.26 -5.14
CA VAL A 123 -22.08 3.23 -4.65
C VAL A 123 -23.52 3.75 -4.58
N ARG A 124 -23.71 5.04 -4.31
CA ARG A 124 -25.04 5.67 -4.18
C ARG A 124 -25.65 6.15 -5.50
N LEU A 125 -24.83 6.43 -6.52
CA LEU A 125 -25.30 6.94 -7.82
C LEU A 125 -25.69 5.83 -8.81
N PHE A 126 -25.21 4.61 -8.57
CA PHE A 126 -25.40 3.48 -9.48
C PHE A 126 -26.19 2.35 -8.80
N GLU A 127 -27.12 1.75 -9.53
CA GLU A 127 -27.96 0.63 -9.07
C GLU A 127 -27.82 -0.56 -10.04
N GLY A 128 -28.12 -1.77 -9.57
CA GLY A 128 -28.11 -3.00 -10.38
C GLY A 128 -26.80 -3.25 -11.14
N ASP A 129 -26.91 -3.64 -12.42
CA ASP A 129 -25.78 -3.96 -13.29
C ASP A 129 -24.84 -2.77 -13.54
N GLU A 130 -25.37 -1.53 -13.55
CA GLU A 130 -24.53 -0.35 -13.71
C GLU A 130 -23.60 -0.14 -12.51
N ARG A 131 -24.03 -0.53 -11.30
CA ARG A 131 -23.17 -0.50 -10.11
C ARG A 131 -22.01 -1.48 -10.24
N ASN A 132 -22.27 -2.68 -10.75
CA ASN A 132 -21.21 -3.66 -11.00
C ASN A 132 -20.20 -3.15 -12.03
N LYS A 133 -20.67 -2.50 -13.10
CA LYS A 133 -19.79 -1.84 -14.08
C LYS A 133 -18.96 -0.72 -13.46
N ALA A 134 -19.57 0.15 -12.66
CA ALA A 134 -18.89 1.25 -12.00
C ALA A 134 -17.82 0.77 -11.00
N LEU A 135 -18.13 -0.26 -10.21
CA LEU A 135 -17.17 -0.91 -9.31
C LEU A 135 -16.06 -1.66 -10.05
N GLY A 136 -16.37 -2.23 -11.22
CA GLY A 136 -15.38 -2.81 -12.12
C GLY A 136 -14.38 -1.77 -12.62
N ILE A 137 -14.87 -0.61 -13.07
CA ILE A 137 -14.02 0.54 -13.46
C ILE A 137 -13.19 1.03 -12.26
N TRP A 138 -13.81 1.19 -11.10
CA TRP A 138 -13.12 1.61 -9.87
C TRP A 138 -11.95 0.67 -9.52
N SER A 139 -12.19 -0.63 -9.62
CA SER A 139 -11.16 -1.66 -9.38
C SER A 139 -10.07 -1.64 -10.45
N ALA A 140 -10.43 -1.41 -11.71
CA ALA A 140 -9.47 -1.31 -12.82
C ALA A 140 -8.56 -0.07 -12.69
N LEU A 141 -9.09 1.07 -12.23
CA LEU A 141 -8.29 2.25 -11.90
C LEU A 141 -7.29 1.94 -10.77
N GLY A 142 -7.74 1.15 -9.79
CA GLY A 142 -6.91 0.59 -8.72
C GLY A 142 -5.67 -0.15 -9.23
N GLY A 143 -5.89 -1.15 -10.09
CA GLY A 143 -4.81 -1.99 -10.62
C GLY A 143 -3.98 -1.33 -11.72
N GLY A 144 -4.61 -0.55 -12.60
CA GLY A 144 -3.95 0.10 -13.74
C GLY A 144 -3.12 1.33 -13.36
N GLY A 145 -3.51 2.06 -12.31
CA GLY A 145 -2.82 3.27 -11.86
C GLY A 145 -1.37 3.04 -11.46
N ALA A 146 -1.06 1.88 -10.88
CA ALA A 146 0.31 1.55 -10.52
C ALA A 146 1.24 1.46 -11.74
N ALA A 147 0.81 0.75 -12.80
CA ALA A 147 1.60 0.57 -14.01
C ALA A 147 1.78 1.89 -14.79
N VAL A 148 0.71 2.67 -14.92
CA VAL A 148 0.79 3.99 -15.58
C VAL A 148 1.67 4.94 -14.78
N GLY A 149 1.56 4.95 -13.45
CA GLY A 149 2.41 5.79 -12.62
C GLY A 149 3.90 5.41 -12.71
N VAL A 150 4.24 4.14 -12.94
CA VAL A 150 5.64 3.79 -13.21
C VAL A 150 6.15 4.46 -14.50
N LEU A 151 5.37 4.38 -15.57
CA LEU A 151 5.73 4.99 -16.86
C LEU A 151 5.80 6.52 -16.76
N VAL A 152 4.77 7.13 -16.19
CA VAL A 152 4.67 8.60 -16.03
C VAL A 152 5.77 9.11 -15.11
N GLY A 153 6.06 8.41 -14.01
CA GLY A 153 7.15 8.75 -13.09
C GLY A 153 8.51 8.75 -13.75
N GLY A 154 8.81 7.74 -14.57
CA GLY A 154 10.04 7.71 -15.34
C GLY A 154 10.16 8.90 -16.31
N LEU A 155 9.09 9.23 -17.04
CA LEU A 155 9.09 10.34 -18.00
C LEU A 155 9.21 11.70 -17.30
N LEU A 156 8.51 11.92 -16.19
CA LEU A 156 8.58 13.18 -15.44
C LEU A 156 9.94 13.36 -14.77
N ALA A 157 10.48 12.30 -14.17
CA ALA A 157 11.80 12.31 -13.56
C ALA A 157 12.92 12.58 -14.57
N ALA A 158 12.83 11.99 -15.77
CA ALA A 158 13.81 12.16 -16.84
C ALA A 158 13.68 13.49 -17.61
N GLY A 159 12.50 14.10 -17.61
CA GLY A 159 12.20 15.34 -18.32
C GLY A 159 12.38 16.57 -17.44
N PRO A 160 11.28 17.19 -16.98
CA PRO A 160 11.32 18.48 -16.30
C PRO A 160 11.75 18.41 -14.83
N GLY A 161 12.05 17.21 -14.31
CA GLY A 161 12.59 16.97 -12.97
C GLY A 161 11.57 16.43 -11.97
N TRP A 162 12.07 15.99 -10.82
CA TRP A 162 11.24 15.38 -9.76
C TRP A 162 10.08 16.27 -9.25
N PRO A 163 10.17 17.62 -9.19
CA PRO A 163 9.05 18.45 -8.72
C PRO A 163 7.75 18.24 -9.51
N TRP A 164 7.87 17.91 -10.79
CA TRP A 164 6.73 17.72 -11.70
C TRP A 164 5.88 16.50 -11.39
N VAL A 165 6.43 15.55 -10.65
CA VAL A 165 5.67 14.43 -10.05
C VAL A 165 4.54 14.93 -9.17
N PHE A 166 4.74 16.06 -8.49
CA PHE A 166 3.72 16.66 -7.65
C PHE A 166 2.95 17.75 -8.40
N TYR A 167 3.64 18.56 -9.22
CA TYR A 167 2.97 19.63 -9.97
C TYR A 167 1.94 19.10 -10.97
N VAL A 168 2.10 17.90 -11.54
CA VAL A 168 1.10 17.30 -12.45
C VAL A 168 -0.26 17.11 -11.77
N ASN A 169 -0.28 16.85 -10.46
CA ASN A 169 -1.52 16.70 -9.69
C ASN A 169 -2.27 18.03 -9.53
N VAL A 170 -1.58 19.17 -9.63
CA VAL A 170 -2.17 20.49 -9.40
C VAL A 170 -3.19 20.88 -10.49
N PRO A 171 -2.84 20.93 -11.79
CA PRO A 171 -3.80 21.27 -12.83
C PRO A 171 -4.92 20.22 -12.92
N ILE A 172 -4.60 18.93 -12.76
CA ILE A 172 -5.60 17.85 -12.74
C ILE A 172 -6.58 18.07 -11.58
N GLY A 173 -6.06 18.30 -10.37
CA GLY A 173 -6.84 18.55 -9.16
C GLY A 173 -7.77 19.74 -9.31
N VAL A 174 -7.29 20.86 -9.86
CA VAL A 174 -8.10 22.07 -10.12
C VAL A 174 -9.22 21.80 -11.13
N ILE A 175 -8.92 21.12 -12.24
CA ILE A 175 -9.92 20.78 -13.28
C ILE A 175 -10.99 19.85 -12.71
N VAL A 176 -10.57 18.80 -12.00
CA VAL A 176 -11.48 17.84 -11.37
C VAL A 176 -12.33 18.53 -10.30
N PHE A 177 -11.73 19.40 -9.48
CA PHE A 177 -12.46 20.14 -8.44
C PHE A 177 -13.53 21.05 -9.04
N ALA A 178 -13.19 21.82 -10.08
CA ALA A 178 -14.13 22.69 -10.80
C ALA A 178 -15.27 21.90 -11.48
N GLY A 179 -14.98 20.70 -11.98
CA GLY A 179 -15.98 19.78 -12.53
C GLY A 179 -16.89 19.20 -11.45
N LEU A 180 -16.32 18.71 -10.35
CA LEU A 180 -17.06 18.08 -9.25
C LEU A 180 -17.94 19.06 -8.48
N ILE A 181 -17.58 20.35 -8.37
CA ILE A 181 -18.47 21.38 -7.81
C ILE A 181 -19.82 21.42 -8.56
N ARG A 182 -19.79 21.24 -9.89
CA ARG A 182 -20.99 21.30 -10.73
C ARG A 182 -21.72 19.96 -10.81
N LEU A 183 -20.98 18.85 -10.84
CA LEU A 183 -21.51 17.52 -11.13
C LEU A 183 -21.84 16.68 -9.89
N LEU A 184 -21.28 16.96 -8.71
CA LEU A 184 -21.61 16.18 -7.50
C LEU A 184 -23.02 16.55 -7.01
N PRO A 185 -23.97 15.62 -6.94
CA PRO A 185 -25.24 15.94 -6.31
C PRO A 185 -25.07 16.17 -4.81
N SER A 186 -25.93 17.01 -4.25
CA SER A 186 -26.08 17.16 -2.79
C SER A 186 -26.74 15.90 -2.24
N LEU A 187 -25.93 14.89 -1.98
CA LEU A 187 -26.37 13.64 -1.40
C LEU A 187 -26.54 13.82 0.12
N PRO A 188 -27.71 13.50 0.70
CA PRO A 188 -27.91 13.62 2.13
C PRO A 188 -26.90 12.73 2.89
N PRO A 189 -26.44 13.15 4.08
CA PRO A 189 -25.65 12.31 4.98
C PRO A 189 -26.32 10.95 5.20
N VAL A 190 -25.52 9.90 5.38
CA VAL A 190 -26.06 8.56 5.63
C VAL A 190 -26.68 8.58 7.03
N GLN A 191 -28.00 8.40 7.13
CA GLN A 191 -28.67 8.20 8.41
C GLN A 191 -28.33 6.82 8.95
N THR A 192 -27.16 6.69 9.57
CA THR A 192 -26.89 5.55 10.43
C THR A 192 -27.60 5.81 11.76
N GLY A 193 -28.40 4.86 12.24
CA GLY A 193 -29.11 4.97 13.53
C GLY A 193 -28.19 5.04 14.77
N GLN A 194 -26.87 5.18 14.57
CA GLN A 194 -25.87 5.35 15.62
C GLN A 194 -25.50 6.83 15.77
N ARG A 195 -25.18 7.24 17.00
CA ARG A 195 -24.90 8.63 17.38
C ARG A 195 -23.83 9.27 16.47
N ARG A 196 -24.10 10.51 16.04
CA ARG A 196 -23.37 11.40 15.10
C ARG A 196 -21.88 11.72 15.42
N SER A 197 -21.15 10.93 16.18
CA SER A 197 -19.79 11.28 16.61
C SER A 197 -18.72 10.53 15.84
N VAL A 198 -17.64 11.24 15.48
CA VAL A 198 -16.41 10.67 14.94
C VAL A 198 -15.41 10.47 16.06
N ASP A 199 -14.74 9.31 16.11
CA ASP A 199 -13.63 9.10 17.03
C ASP A 199 -12.32 9.68 16.49
N VAL A 200 -12.26 11.02 16.39
CA VAL A 200 -11.07 11.76 15.92
C VAL A 200 -9.85 11.42 16.77
N PHE A 201 -10.05 11.36 18.10
CA PHE A 201 -8.98 11.02 19.02
C PHE A 201 -8.46 9.60 18.80
N GLY A 202 -9.35 8.61 18.61
CA GLY A 202 -8.95 7.25 18.25
C GLY A 202 -8.16 7.19 16.93
N ALA A 203 -8.57 7.93 15.91
CA ALA A 203 -7.86 7.98 14.63
C ALA A 203 -6.45 8.60 14.75
N LEU A 204 -6.32 9.68 15.53
CA LEU A 204 -5.02 10.30 15.83
C LEU A 204 -4.12 9.35 16.62
N LEU A 205 -4.67 8.66 17.64
CA LEU A 205 -3.91 7.68 18.42
C LEU A 205 -3.39 6.53 17.57
N VAL A 206 -4.22 5.90 16.75
CA VAL A 206 -3.77 4.76 15.93
C VAL A 206 -2.77 5.20 14.87
N THR A 207 -2.96 6.37 14.26
CA THR A 207 -2.04 6.90 13.24
C THR A 207 -0.69 7.27 13.87
N ALA A 208 -0.70 7.94 15.04
CA ALA A 208 0.51 8.27 15.79
C ALA A 208 1.22 7.01 16.32
N ALA A 209 0.47 6.00 16.77
CA ALA A 209 1.02 4.71 17.21
C ALA A 209 1.74 4.01 16.07
N THR A 210 1.05 3.83 14.93
CA THR A 210 1.61 3.20 13.72
C THR A 210 2.83 3.98 13.25
N GLY A 211 2.76 5.31 13.18
CA GLY A 211 3.89 6.16 12.78
C GLY A 211 5.09 6.05 13.70
N SER A 212 4.86 6.01 15.02
CA SER A 212 5.95 5.86 16.01
C SER A 212 6.64 4.51 15.90
N VAL A 213 5.89 3.43 15.70
CA VAL A 213 6.44 2.08 15.51
C VAL A 213 7.22 1.99 14.20
N ILE A 214 6.66 2.48 13.09
CA ILE A 214 7.36 2.55 11.80
C ILE A 214 8.65 3.37 11.91
N TYR A 215 8.60 4.52 12.61
CA TYR A 215 9.77 5.37 12.84
C TYR A 215 10.87 4.64 13.59
N ALA A 216 10.50 3.94 14.66
CA ALA A 216 11.42 3.12 15.44
C ALA A 216 12.05 2.02 14.58
N MET A 217 11.25 1.33 13.76
CA MET A 217 11.71 0.22 12.92
C MET A 217 12.67 0.70 11.82
N ILE A 218 12.30 1.75 11.07
CA ILE A 218 13.19 2.31 10.04
C ILE A 218 14.53 2.75 10.66
N GLY A 219 14.48 3.43 11.81
CA GLY A 219 15.70 3.87 12.52
C GLY A 219 16.51 2.75 13.17
N ALA A 220 15.89 1.60 13.48
CA ALA A 220 16.54 0.48 14.16
C ALA A 220 17.70 -0.10 13.34
N GLY A 221 17.60 -0.08 12.00
CA GLY A 221 18.66 -0.54 11.12
C GLY A 221 19.92 0.32 11.15
N GLU A 222 19.79 1.62 11.44
CA GLU A 222 20.91 2.57 11.46
C GLU A 222 21.47 2.81 12.87
N VAL A 223 20.59 3.03 13.85
CA VAL A 223 20.96 3.36 15.23
C VAL A 223 21.15 2.11 16.09
N GLY A 224 20.59 0.97 15.64
CA GLY A 224 20.62 -0.30 16.35
C GLY A 224 19.28 -0.66 17.01
N TRP A 225 18.96 -1.94 16.99
CA TRP A 225 17.71 -2.50 17.51
C TRP A 225 17.55 -2.34 19.02
N VAL A 226 18.66 -2.36 19.76
CA VAL A 226 18.68 -2.25 21.24
C VAL A 226 19.07 -0.86 21.74
N ALA A 227 19.23 0.11 20.83
CA ALA A 227 19.56 1.47 21.22
C ALA A 227 18.43 2.07 22.06
N PRO A 228 18.73 2.85 23.12
CA PRO A 228 17.71 3.46 23.97
C PRO A 228 16.69 4.28 23.18
N ARG A 229 17.13 5.01 22.15
CA ARG A 229 16.25 5.76 21.25
C ARG A 229 15.22 4.87 20.56
N THR A 230 15.64 3.74 20.00
CA THR A 230 14.79 2.76 19.32
C THR A 230 13.79 2.14 20.29
N LEU A 231 14.24 1.74 21.47
CA LEU A 231 13.38 1.12 22.48
C LEU A 231 12.34 2.10 23.04
N LEU A 232 12.74 3.37 23.28
CA LEU A 232 11.84 4.41 23.77
C LEU A 232 10.76 4.78 22.75
N THR A 233 11.12 4.92 21.46
CA THR A 233 10.13 5.19 20.41
C THR A 233 9.19 4.01 20.19
N PHE A 234 9.69 2.77 20.28
CA PHE A 234 8.86 1.57 20.24
C PHE A 234 7.90 1.49 21.43
N ALA A 235 8.38 1.79 22.64
CA ALA A 235 7.58 1.82 23.85
C ALA A 235 6.48 2.91 23.79
N ALA A 236 6.82 4.09 23.25
CA ALA A 236 5.84 5.16 23.02
C ALA A 236 4.74 4.72 22.03
N GLY A 237 5.12 4.07 20.92
CA GLY A 237 4.16 3.50 19.97
C GLY A 237 3.24 2.45 20.61
N LEU A 238 3.80 1.54 21.42
CA LEU A 238 3.02 0.54 22.15
C LEU A 238 2.05 1.18 23.14
N LEU A 239 2.50 2.20 23.88
CA LEU A 239 1.64 2.95 24.80
C LEU A 239 0.46 3.62 24.06
N LEU A 240 0.71 4.20 22.88
CA LEU A 240 -0.34 4.78 22.04
C LEU A 240 -1.32 3.73 21.53
N TYR A 241 -0.87 2.52 21.18
CA TYR A 241 -1.78 1.40 20.84
C TYR A 241 -2.61 0.93 22.03
N LEU A 242 -2.04 0.87 23.23
CA LEU A 242 -2.79 0.54 24.44
C LEU A 242 -3.86 1.60 24.73
N LEU A 243 -3.51 2.88 24.59
CA LEU A 243 -4.45 3.99 24.76
C LEU A 243 -5.55 3.96 23.69
N PHE A 244 -5.20 3.63 22.44
CA PHE A 244 -6.17 3.41 21.37
C PHE A 244 -7.12 2.24 21.69
N GLY A 245 -6.59 1.10 22.15
CA GLY A 245 -7.38 -0.05 22.55
C GLY A 245 -8.34 0.25 23.70
N TRP A 246 -7.88 1.01 24.70
CA TRP A 246 -8.74 1.54 25.77
C TRP A 246 -9.82 2.47 25.21
N ARG A 247 -9.44 3.42 24.34
CA ARG A 247 -10.38 4.36 23.71
C ARG A 247 -11.46 3.63 22.92
N GLN A 248 -11.11 2.61 22.14
CA GLN A 248 -12.09 1.82 21.37
C GLN A 248 -13.07 1.05 22.26
N ARG A 249 -12.72 0.72 23.50
CA ARG A 249 -13.62 0.03 24.46
C ARG A 249 -14.57 0.98 25.18
N VAL A 250 -14.16 2.23 25.40
CA VAL A 250 -14.91 3.21 26.21
C VAL A 250 -15.65 4.24 25.33
N ALA A 251 -15.23 4.44 24.09
CA ALA A 251 -15.84 5.41 23.18
C ALA A 251 -17.32 5.09 22.90
N THR A 252 -18.15 6.12 22.88
CA THR A 252 -19.57 6.02 22.53
C THR A 252 -19.81 5.65 21.06
N ALA A 253 -18.85 5.96 20.19
CA ALA A 253 -18.82 5.58 18.78
C ALA A 253 -17.37 5.22 18.40
N PRO A 254 -16.93 3.98 18.63
CA PRO A 254 -15.57 3.57 18.31
C PRO A 254 -15.31 3.62 16.80
N LEU A 255 -14.05 3.86 16.44
CA LEU A 255 -13.56 3.82 15.06
C LEU A 255 -13.75 2.43 14.44
N MET A 256 -13.45 1.38 15.21
CA MET A 256 -13.58 0.00 14.76
C MET A 256 -13.87 -0.98 15.91
N ASP A 257 -14.50 -2.10 15.57
CA ASP A 257 -14.55 -3.26 16.47
C ASP A 257 -13.18 -3.96 16.48
N LEU A 258 -12.51 -3.97 17.63
CA LEU A 258 -11.20 -4.62 17.80
C LEU A 258 -11.25 -6.12 17.51
N ARG A 259 -12.43 -6.78 17.59
CA ARG A 259 -12.59 -8.19 17.23
C ARG A 259 -12.28 -8.44 15.76
N LEU A 260 -12.40 -7.42 14.90
CA LEU A 260 -12.03 -7.51 13.48
C LEU A 260 -10.56 -7.90 13.32
N LEU A 261 -9.66 -7.35 14.14
CA LEU A 261 -8.23 -7.68 14.13
C LEU A 261 -7.94 -9.13 14.52
N SER A 262 -8.86 -9.81 15.20
CA SER A 262 -8.71 -11.21 15.59
C SER A 262 -9.41 -12.17 14.63
N ARG A 263 -10.13 -11.66 13.61
CA ARG A 263 -10.78 -12.53 12.61
C ARG A 263 -9.71 -13.16 11.74
N ARG A 264 -9.72 -14.50 11.64
CA ARG A 264 -8.73 -15.27 10.87
C ARG A 264 -8.46 -14.74 9.45
N PRO A 265 -9.47 -14.37 8.63
CA PRO A 265 -9.21 -13.83 7.29
C PRO A 265 -8.44 -12.50 7.31
N VAL A 266 -8.75 -11.62 8.25
CA VAL A 266 -8.06 -10.34 8.43
C VAL A 266 -6.62 -10.57 8.88
N VAL A 267 -6.41 -11.42 9.89
CA VAL A 267 -5.06 -11.80 10.38
C VAL A 267 -4.24 -12.43 9.25
N ALA A 268 -4.82 -13.35 8.48
CA ALA A 268 -4.14 -14.01 7.39
C ALA A 268 -3.78 -13.03 6.26
N GLY A 269 -4.72 -12.19 5.83
CA GLY A 269 -4.47 -11.21 4.77
C GLY A 269 -3.46 -10.12 5.18
N THR A 270 -3.50 -9.67 6.43
CA THR A 270 -2.55 -8.69 6.97
C THR A 270 -1.15 -9.27 7.16
N PHE A 271 -1.03 -10.55 7.51
CA PHE A 271 0.25 -11.25 7.48
C PHE A 271 0.82 -11.33 6.06
N VAL A 272 0.00 -11.76 5.09
CA VAL A 272 0.43 -11.93 3.68
C VAL A 272 0.85 -10.60 3.06
N ILE A 273 0.13 -9.49 3.32
CA ILE A 273 0.55 -8.18 2.83
C ILE A 273 1.86 -7.74 3.47
N ALA A 274 2.02 -7.93 4.79
CA ALA A 274 3.24 -7.51 5.49
C ALA A 274 4.48 -8.26 4.99
N ILE A 275 4.42 -9.59 4.86
CA ILE A 275 5.55 -10.36 4.33
C ILE A 275 5.81 -10.06 2.86
N GLY A 276 4.76 -9.91 2.04
CA GLY A 276 4.91 -9.57 0.63
C GLY A 276 5.61 -8.23 0.45
N THR A 277 5.22 -7.20 1.21
CA THR A 277 5.85 -5.88 1.14
C THR A 277 7.27 -5.90 1.69
N ALA A 278 7.54 -6.63 2.78
CA ALA A 278 8.90 -6.77 3.31
C ALA A 278 9.86 -7.40 2.28
N LEU A 279 9.41 -8.46 1.61
CA LEU A 279 10.17 -9.11 0.53
C LEU A 279 10.36 -8.19 -0.68
N MET A 280 9.35 -7.38 -1.02
CA MET A 280 9.46 -6.40 -2.10
C MET A 280 10.53 -5.35 -1.81
N VAL A 281 10.54 -4.80 -0.58
CA VAL A 281 11.58 -3.86 -0.15
C VAL A 281 12.96 -4.50 -0.20
N ALA A 282 13.08 -5.76 0.23
CA ALA A 282 14.33 -6.51 0.12
C ALA A 282 14.79 -6.69 -1.33
N VAL A 283 13.90 -7.05 -2.26
CA VAL A 283 14.20 -7.15 -3.70
C VAL A 283 14.79 -5.85 -4.23
N PHE A 284 14.11 -4.72 -4.00
CA PHE A 284 14.55 -3.43 -4.55
C PHE A 284 15.88 -2.99 -3.97
N PHE A 285 16.05 -3.12 -2.65
CA PHE A 285 17.30 -2.72 -2.00
C PHE A 285 18.45 -3.64 -2.40
N LEU A 286 18.29 -4.97 -2.27
CA LEU A 286 19.36 -5.93 -2.55
C LEU A 286 19.76 -5.88 -4.03
N GLY A 287 18.77 -5.79 -4.93
CA GLY A 287 19.00 -5.61 -6.35
C GLY A 287 19.77 -4.31 -6.64
N SER A 288 19.33 -3.18 -6.07
CA SER A 288 20.00 -1.89 -6.30
C SER A 288 21.42 -1.89 -5.75
N PHE A 289 21.61 -2.40 -4.53
CA PHE A 289 22.91 -2.48 -3.88
C PHE A 289 23.87 -3.41 -4.65
N TYR A 290 23.38 -4.53 -5.18
CA TYR A 290 24.21 -5.43 -6.00
C TYR A 290 24.57 -4.79 -7.35
N LEU A 291 23.59 -4.21 -8.05
CA LEU A 291 23.80 -3.64 -9.38
C LEU A 291 24.69 -2.39 -9.33
N GLN A 292 24.52 -1.53 -8.33
CA GLN A 292 25.28 -0.28 -8.21
C GLN A 292 26.62 -0.48 -7.50
N ASN A 293 26.65 -1.11 -6.32
CA ASN A 293 27.88 -1.20 -5.52
C ASN A 293 28.78 -2.35 -5.94
N HIS A 294 28.23 -3.52 -6.28
CA HIS A 294 29.04 -4.68 -6.67
C HIS A 294 29.29 -4.71 -8.18
N SER A 295 28.27 -4.48 -9.00
CA SER A 295 28.42 -4.49 -10.47
C SER A 295 28.86 -3.14 -11.07
N GLY A 296 28.98 -2.09 -10.25
CA GLY A 296 29.44 -0.77 -10.68
C GLY A 296 28.51 -0.06 -11.68
N LEU A 297 27.25 -0.49 -11.80
CA LEU A 297 26.32 0.06 -12.77
C LEU A 297 25.77 1.41 -12.30
N GLY A 298 25.66 2.36 -13.23
CA GLY A 298 25.05 3.64 -12.96
C GLY A 298 23.56 3.53 -12.58
N PRO A 299 22.99 4.54 -11.90
CA PRO A 299 21.58 4.56 -11.50
C PRO A 299 20.59 4.35 -12.66
N LEU A 300 20.88 4.93 -13.83
CA LEU A 300 20.04 4.79 -15.02
C LEU A 300 19.94 3.33 -15.51
N VAL A 301 21.09 2.66 -15.62
CA VAL A 301 21.16 1.26 -16.05
C VAL A 301 20.47 0.36 -15.02
N THR A 302 20.70 0.62 -13.74
CA THR A 302 20.02 -0.10 -12.64
C THR A 302 18.50 0.05 -12.75
N GLY A 303 17.98 1.27 -12.97
CA GLY A 303 16.55 1.51 -13.18
C GLY A 303 15.97 0.73 -14.37
N LEU A 304 16.68 0.68 -15.50
CA LEU A 304 16.27 -0.11 -16.67
C LEU A 304 16.24 -1.61 -16.36
N LEU A 305 17.18 -2.11 -15.57
CA LEU A 305 17.23 -3.52 -15.14
C LEU A 305 16.14 -3.89 -14.13
N PHE A 306 15.45 -2.91 -13.54
CA PHE A 306 14.23 -3.14 -12.73
C PHE A 306 12.94 -3.24 -13.57
N LEU A 307 12.95 -2.92 -14.87
CA LEU A 307 11.76 -3.06 -15.72
C LEU A 307 11.23 -4.50 -15.79
N PRO A 308 12.06 -5.55 -15.97
CA PRO A 308 11.61 -6.94 -15.90
C PRO A 308 10.98 -7.29 -14.55
N VAL A 309 11.46 -6.69 -13.46
CA VAL A 309 10.93 -6.89 -12.10
C VAL A 309 9.51 -6.34 -11.97
N ALA A 310 9.28 -5.14 -12.48
CA ALA A 310 7.94 -4.53 -12.53
C ALA A 310 6.97 -5.37 -13.38
N ILE A 311 7.40 -5.79 -14.58
CA ILE A 311 6.61 -6.63 -15.49
C ILE A 311 6.26 -7.97 -14.82
N ALA A 312 7.25 -8.62 -14.19
CA ALA A 312 7.06 -9.89 -13.50
C ALA A 312 6.07 -9.75 -12.34
N THR A 313 6.16 -8.68 -11.54
CA THR A 313 5.19 -8.36 -10.48
C THR A 313 3.77 -8.24 -11.04
N MET A 314 3.61 -7.51 -12.15
CA MET A 314 2.31 -7.35 -12.82
C MET A 314 1.75 -8.68 -13.32
N ILE A 315 2.59 -9.52 -13.93
CA ILE A 315 2.20 -10.87 -14.39
C ILE A 315 1.75 -11.72 -13.19
N GLY A 316 2.52 -11.72 -12.10
CA GLY A 316 2.19 -12.42 -10.87
C GLY A 316 0.85 -11.99 -10.26
N ALA A 317 0.59 -10.68 -10.22
CA ALA A 317 -0.68 -10.14 -9.75
C ALA A 317 -1.85 -10.55 -10.69
N GLN A 318 -1.68 -10.44 -12.01
CA GLN A 318 -2.72 -10.81 -12.97
C GLN A 318 -3.05 -12.31 -12.94
N LEU A 319 -2.03 -13.17 -12.94
CA LEU A 319 -2.21 -14.62 -12.81
C LEU A 319 -2.84 -14.96 -11.46
N GLY A 320 -2.37 -14.34 -10.38
CA GLY A 320 -2.96 -14.51 -9.05
C GLY A 320 -4.44 -14.16 -9.03
N GLY A 321 -4.84 -13.03 -9.61
CA GLY A 321 -6.24 -12.61 -9.69
C GLY A 321 -7.13 -13.54 -10.51
N ARG A 322 -6.60 -14.17 -11.56
CA ARG A 322 -7.34 -15.18 -12.35
C ARG A 322 -7.48 -16.50 -11.61
N ILE A 323 -6.43 -16.94 -10.94
CA ILE A 323 -6.33 -18.27 -10.31
C ILE A 323 -7.00 -18.30 -8.93
N ILE A 324 -7.05 -17.17 -8.21
CA ILE A 324 -7.57 -17.14 -6.83
C ILE A 324 -9.02 -17.60 -6.71
N GLY A 325 -9.85 -17.34 -7.73
CA GLY A 325 -11.25 -17.76 -7.78
C GLY A 325 -11.43 -19.28 -7.92
N THR A 326 -10.48 -19.98 -8.54
CA THR A 326 -10.53 -21.43 -8.75
C THR A 326 -9.74 -22.20 -7.68
N SER A 327 -8.56 -21.72 -7.31
CA SER A 327 -7.64 -22.46 -6.41
C SER A 327 -7.73 -22.04 -4.93
N GLY A 328 -8.42 -20.94 -4.63
CA GLY A 328 -8.49 -20.36 -3.28
C GLY A 328 -7.20 -19.66 -2.84
N GLY A 329 -7.30 -18.83 -1.80
CA GLY A 329 -6.17 -17.98 -1.34
C GLY A 329 -5.01 -18.76 -0.72
N ARG A 330 -5.26 -19.89 -0.03
CA ARG A 330 -4.25 -20.63 0.73
C ARG A 330 -3.14 -21.20 -0.16
N GLY A 331 -3.52 -21.99 -1.17
CA GLY A 331 -2.56 -22.59 -2.09
C GLY A 331 -1.80 -21.53 -2.87
N LEU A 332 -2.51 -20.49 -3.31
CA LEU A 332 -1.92 -19.42 -4.09
C LEU A 332 -0.91 -18.56 -3.29
N ALA A 333 -1.16 -18.31 -1.99
CA ALA A 333 -0.17 -17.66 -1.12
C ALA A 333 1.10 -18.51 -0.96
N ILE A 334 0.95 -19.83 -0.73
CA ILE A 334 2.09 -20.74 -0.59
C ILE A 334 2.91 -20.75 -1.87
N VAL A 335 2.26 -20.91 -3.03
CA VAL A 335 2.94 -20.89 -4.33
C VAL A 335 3.64 -19.55 -4.55
N GLY A 336 2.97 -18.42 -4.29
CA GLY A 336 3.56 -17.09 -4.42
C GLY A 336 4.81 -16.91 -3.55
N LEU A 337 4.79 -17.37 -2.30
CA LEU A 337 5.93 -17.30 -1.38
C LEU A 337 7.06 -18.27 -1.76
N VAL A 338 6.74 -19.46 -2.28
CA VAL A 338 7.73 -20.41 -2.80
C VAL A 338 8.40 -19.87 -4.07
N VAL A 339 7.64 -19.25 -4.97
CA VAL A 339 8.18 -18.57 -6.16
C VAL A 339 9.06 -17.38 -5.74
N ALA A 340 8.61 -16.61 -4.73
CA ALA A 340 9.40 -15.52 -4.16
C ALA A 340 10.75 -16.04 -3.62
N ALA A 341 10.73 -17.12 -2.84
CA ALA A 341 11.92 -17.76 -2.31
C ALA A 341 12.84 -18.30 -3.42
N ALA A 342 12.28 -19.02 -4.41
CA ALA A 342 13.04 -19.57 -5.52
C ALA A 342 13.76 -18.48 -6.31
N GLY A 343 13.07 -17.36 -6.59
CA GLY A 343 13.67 -16.19 -7.23
C GLY A 343 14.80 -15.58 -6.41
N LEU A 344 14.58 -15.39 -5.11
CA LEU A 344 15.57 -14.80 -4.19
C LEU A 344 16.78 -15.71 -3.92
N VAL A 345 16.68 -17.01 -4.19
CA VAL A 345 17.80 -17.96 -4.08
C VAL A 345 18.72 -17.92 -5.30
N ILE A 346 18.21 -17.61 -6.49
CA ILE A 346 19.02 -17.58 -7.73
C ILE A 346 20.26 -16.69 -7.60
N PRO A 347 20.20 -15.44 -7.09
CA PRO A 347 21.37 -14.58 -6.89
C PRO A 347 22.44 -15.19 -5.98
N ALA A 348 22.06 -16.04 -5.03
CA ALA A 348 22.97 -16.68 -4.09
C ALA A 348 23.81 -17.78 -4.75
N PHE A 349 23.27 -18.46 -5.77
CA PHE A 349 23.99 -19.50 -6.54
C PHE A 349 24.59 -18.99 -7.85
N TRP A 350 24.02 -17.92 -8.40
CA TRP A 350 24.46 -17.30 -9.63
C TRP A 350 24.65 -15.79 -9.43
N PRO A 351 25.70 -15.37 -8.69
CA PRO A 351 26.00 -13.98 -8.40
C PRO A 351 26.57 -13.30 -9.66
N SER A 352 25.70 -13.02 -10.62
CA SER A 352 25.98 -12.25 -11.83
C SER A 352 24.86 -11.25 -12.05
N THR A 353 25.11 -10.16 -12.76
CA THR A 353 24.07 -9.18 -13.12
C THR A 353 22.83 -9.84 -13.70
N VAL A 354 23.00 -10.81 -14.59
CA VAL A 354 21.90 -11.57 -15.20
C VAL A 354 21.19 -12.43 -14.16
N GLY A 355 21.94 -13.19 -13.35
CA GLY A 355 21.37 -14.05 -12.30
C GLY A 355 20.58 -13.25 -11.26
N VAL A 356 21.08 -12.07 -10.89
CA VAL A 356 20.39 -11.15 -9.98
C VAL A 356 19.08 -10.66 -10.60
N VAL A 357 19.12 -10.11 -11.82
CA VAL A 357 17.93 -9.57 -12.49
C VAL A 357 16.87 -10.65 -12.73
N VAL A 358 17.27 -11.84 -13.18
CA VAL A 358 16.36 -12.99 -13.35
C VAL A 358 15.78 -13.40 -12.00
N GLY A 359 16.63 -13.57 -10.99
CA GLY A 359 16.22 -14.00 -9.65
C GLY A 359 15.20 -13.06 -9.02
N ILE A 360 15.51 -11.77 -8.95
CA ILE A 360 14.61 -10.78 -8.36
C ILE A 360 13.32 -10.59 -9.19
N SER A 361 13.36 -10.80 -10.51
CA SER A 361 12.16 -10.78 -11.36
C SER A 361 11.24 -11.94 -11.05
N VAL A 362 11.76 -13.17 -11.01
CA VAL A 362 11.00 -14.36 -10.60
C VAL A 362 10.44 -14.17 -9.20
N GLY A 363 11.26 -13.67 -8.28
CA GLY A 363 10.86 -13.41 -6.91
C GLY A 363 9.68 -12.45 -6.83
N SER A 364 9.72 -11.38 -7.62
CA SER A 364 8.69 -10.35 -7.66
C SER A 364 7.40 -10.79 -8.33
N ALA A 365 7.44 -11.75 -9.26
CA ALA A 365 6.21 -12.41 -9.73
C ALA A 365 5.48 -13.12 -8.58
N GLY A 366 6.22 -13.85 -7.73
CA GLY A 366 5.67 -14.47 -6.53
C GLY A 366 5.05 -13.43 -5.59
N ILE A 367 5.76 -12.34 -5.32
CA ILE A 367 5.29 -11.24 -4.45
C ILE A 367 4.04 -10.55 -5.03
N GLY A 368 3.98 -10.30 -6.34
CA GLY A 368 2.81 -9.72 -7.00
C GLY A 368 1.53 -10.55 -6.78
N THR A 369 1.65 -11.88 -6.79
CA THR A 369 0.55 -12.78 -6.41
C THR A 369 0.11 -12.58 -4.95
N LEU A 370 1.05 -12.35 -4.02
CA LEU A 370 0.74 -12.15 -2.60
C LEU A 370 -0.09 -10.90 -2.35
N PHE A 371 0.15 -9.80 -3.08
CA PHE A 371 -0.67 -8.58 -2.94
C PHE A 371 -2.15 -8.82 -3.27
N VAL A 372 -2.41 -9.65 -4.29
CA VAL A 372 -3.77 -10.06 -4.65
C VAL A 372 -4.37 -10.98 -3.60
N VAL A 373 -3.61 -11.99 -3.15
CA VAL A 373 -4.10 -12.92 -2.12
C VAL A 373 -4.39 -12.21 -0.80
N ALA A 374 -3.52 -11.30 -0.37
CA ALA A 374 -3.70 -10.52 0.84
C ALA A 374 -4.99 -9.70 0.79
N SER A 375 -5.18 -8.96 -0.29
CA SER A 375 -6.36 -8.10 -0.50
C SER A 375 -7.64 -8.94 -0.53
N ALA A 376 -7.66 -10.02 -1.31
CA ALA A 376 -8.83 -10.90 -1.40
C ALA A 376 -9.14 -11.62 -0.08
N THR A 377 -8.11 -12.01 0.69
CA THR A 377 -8.30 -12.72 1.97
C THR A 377 -8.79 -11.78 3.07
N ALA A 378 -8.21 -10.58 3.18
CA ALA A 378 -8.60 -9.61 4.19
C ALA A 378 -9.97 -8.96 3.90
N LEU A 379 -10.28 -8.71 2.63
CA LEU A 379 -11.50 -7.99 2.22
C LEU A 379 -12.65 -8.91 1.81
N GLY A 380 -12.38 -10.18 1.46
CA GLY A 380 -13.39 -11.07 0.88
C GLY A 380 -14.46 -11.55 1.86
N GLN A 381 -14.23 -11.45 3.18
CA GLN A 381 -15.17 -11.92 4.22
C GLN A 381 -15.60 -10.82 5.20
N VAL A 382 -15.33 -9.55 4.90
CA VAL A 382 -15.77 -8.43 5.72
C VAL A 382 -17.08 -7.87 5.20
N GLN A 383 -17.92 -7.37 6.09
CA GLN A 383 -19.19 -6.78 5.69
C GLN A 383 -18.94 -5.48 4.90
N PRO A 384 -19.85 -5.05 4.01
CA PRO A 384 -19.65 -3.84 3.20
C PRO A 384 -19.31 -2.58 4.02
N HIS A 385 -19.87 -2.47 5.24
CA HIS A 385 -19.59 -1.35 6.15
C HIS A 385 -18.22 -1.47 6.87
N GLU A 386 -17.62 -2.67 6.90
CA GLU A 386 -16.31 -2.94 7.48
C GLU A 386 -15.19 -2.87 6.42
N ALA A 387 -15.52 -2.82 5.12
CA ALA A 387 -14.55 -2.85 4.02
C ALA A 387 -13.51 -1.71 4.09
N GLY A 388 -13.95 -0.51 4.47
CA GLY A 388 -13.03 0.61 4.71
C GLY A 388 -12.06 0.35 5.86
N ILE A 389 -12.52 -0.33 6.92
CA ILE A 389 -11.70 -0.66 8.11
C ILE A 389 -10.68 -1.70 7.73
N ALA A 390 -11.13 -2.77 7.07
CA ALA A 390 -10.26 -3.83 6.61
C ALA A 390 -9.20 -3.32 5.62
N SER A 391 -9.57 -2.40 4.70
CA SER A 391 -8.61 -1.76 3.80
C SER A 391 -7.56 -0.94 4.56
N GLY A 392 -7.97 -0.12 5.53
CA GLY A 392 -7.03 0.65 6.36
C GLY A 392 -6.08 -0.23 7.17
N ILE A 393 -6.58 -1.38 7.68
CA ILE A 393 -5.73 -2.38 8.35
C ILE A 393 -4.73 -2.98 7.35
N VAL A 394 -5.16 -3.38 6.15
CA VAL A 394 -4.24 -3.91 5.12
C VAL A 394 -3.15 -2.89 4.76
N SER A 395 -3.49 -1.62 4.56
CA SER A 395 -2.53 -0.55 4.31
C SER A 395 -1.56 -0.33 5.48
N THR A 396 -2.05 -0.45 6.73
CA THR A 396 -1.19 -0.35 7.92
C THR A 396 -0.15 -1.48 7.95
N PHE A 397 -0.58 -2.71 7.70
CA PHE A 397 0.32 -3.86 7.67
C PHE A 397 1.23 -3.89 6.44
N HIS A 398 0.81 -3.27 5.32
CA HIS A 398 1.70 -2.98 4.19
C HIS A 398 2.90 -2.12 4.64
N GLU A 399 2.65 -1.03 5.39
CA GLU A 399 3.71 -0.17 5.92
C GLU A 399 4.56 -0.84 7.00
N PHE A 400 3.97 -1.68 7.85
CA PHE A 400 4.77 -2.52 8.74
C PHE A 400 5.66 -3.48 7.98
N GLY A 401 5.17 -4.12 6.92
CA GLY A 401 5.99 -4.91 6.02
C GLY A 401 7.15 -4.12 5.44
N ALA A 402 6.87 -2.93 4.90
CA ALA A 402 7.88 -2.05 4.30
C ALA A 402 8.97 -1.65 5.31
N SER A 403 8.57 -1.24 6.52
CA SER A 403 9.49 -0.83 7.58
C SER A 403 10.30 -1.98 8.17
N VAL A 404 9.72 -3.18 8.37
CA VAL A 404 10.50 -4.38 8.73
C VAL A 404 11.53 -4.67 7.64
N GLY A 405 11.08 -4.71 6.38
CA GLY A 405 11.94 -5.01 5.24
C GLY A 405 13.12 -4.04 5.18
N ALA A 406 12.86 -2.74 5.27
CA ALA A 406 13.90 -1.71 5.28
C ALA A 406 14.87 -1.86 6.45
N ALA A 407 14.36 -2.10 7.67
CA ALA A 407 15.17 -2.25 8.88
C ALA A 407 16.10 -3.46 8.81
N VAL A 408 15.55 -4.61 8.41
CA VAL A 408 16.31 -5.87 8.27
C VAL A 408 17.38 -5.72 7.21
N VAL A 409 17.01 -5.18 6.05
CA VAL A 409 17.94 -5.05 4.93
C VAL A 409 19.04 -4.02 5.23
N SER A 410 18.70 -2.90 5.88
CA SER A 410 19.69 -1.93 6.36
C SER A 410 20.67 -2.56 7.37
N SER A 411 20.17 -3.39 8.28
CA SER A 411 21.00 -4.14 9.23
C SER A 411 21.96 -5.11 8.53
N ILE A 412 21.48 -5.81 7.50
CA ILE A 412 22.29 -6.74 6.70
C ILE A 412 23.35 -5.98 5.91
N ALA A 413 23.00 -4.83 5.33
CA ALA A 413 23.93 -3.96 4.61
C ALA A 413 25.02 -3.42 5.54
N ALA A 414 24.66 -2.95 6.73
CA ALA A 414 25.62 -2.51 7.74
C ALA A 414 26.59 -3.64 8.15
N ALA A 415 26.09 -4.86 8.36
CA ALA A 415 26.92 -6.02 8.69
C ALA A 415 27.85 -6.46 7.53
N SER A 416 27.39 -6.34 6.28
CA SER A 416 28.18 -6.66 5.10
C SER A 416 29.29 -5.62 4.84
N LEU A 417 29.00 -4.33 5.04
CA LEU A 417 29.99 -3.25 4.92
C LEU A 417 31.08 -3.37 5.99
N ALA A 418 30.75 -3.83 7.20
CA ALA A 418 31.72 -4.07 8.27
C ALA A 418 32.70 -5.22 7.97
N THR A 419 32.33 -6.15 7.08
CA THR A 419 33.10 -7.38 6.81
C THR A 419 33.80 -7.40 5.44
N GLN A 420 33.58 -6.38 4.58
CA GLN A 420 34.19 -6.24 3.23
C GLN A 420 34.15 -7.51 2.36
N ALA A 421 33.13 -8.36 2.52
CA ALA A 421 33.09 -9.66 1.87
C ALA A 421 31.93 -9.79 0.86
N ASP A 422 32.21 -10.33 -0.33
CA ASP A 422 31.22 -10.73 -1.34
C ASP A 422 30.15 -11.71 -0.78
N SER A 423 30.46 -12.40 0.33
CA SER A 423 29.53 -13.26 1.06
C SER A 423 28.32 -12.54 1.65
N GLY A 424 28.40 -11.21 1.83
CA GLY A 424 27.31 -10.40 2.38
C GLY A 424 26.04 -10.45 1.52
N TYR A 425 26.20 -10.36 0.19
CA TYR A 425 25.08 -10.41 -0.76
C TYR A 425 24.42 -11.77 -0.80
N VAL A 426 25.23 -12.83 -0.90
CA VAL A 426 24.75 -14.21 -0.88
C VAL A 426 23.94 -14.47 0.39
N THR A 427 24.50 -14.09 1.55
CA THR A 427 23.82 -14.23 2.85
C THR A 427 22.49 -13.48 2.88
N ALA A 428 22.47 -12.24 2.38
CA ALA A 428 21.27 -11.41 2.39
C ALA A 428 20.14 -11.99 1.53
N PHE A 429 20.46 -12.45 0.31
CA PHE A 429 19.52 -13.13 -0.57
C PHE A 429 19.03 -14.47 0.03
N THR A 430 19.94 -15.26 0.63
CA THR A 430 19.59 -16.51 1.32
C THR A 430 18.66 -16.26 2.51
N VAL A 431 18.94 -15.29 3.38
CA VAL A 431 18.09 -14.94 4.53
C VAL A 431 16.70 -14.50 4.06
N THR A 432 16.64 -13.69 3.00
CA THR A 432 15.36 -13.21 2.44
C THR A 432 14.55 -14.37 1.86
N ALA A 433 15.21 -15.33 1.19
CA ALA A 433 14.55 -16.54 0.71
C ALA A 433 14.04 -17.44 1.84
N ILE A 434 14.82 -17.62 2.92
CA ILE A 434 14.40 -18.36 4.11
C ILE A 434 13.17 -17.69 4.74
N ALA A 435 13.17 -16.36 4.85
CA ALA A 435 12.03 -15.60 5.35
C ALA A 435 10.76 -15.83 4.49
N ALA A 436 10.91 -15.92 3.16
CA ALA A 436 9.80 -16.26 2.26
C ALA A 436 9.28 -17.69 2.49
N ILE A 437 10.15 -18.68 2.71
CA ILE A 437 9.76 -20.06 3.03
C ILE A 437 9.05 -20.15 4.39
N ILE A 438 9.58 -19.50 5.42
CA ILE A 438 8.91 -19.41 6.73
C ILE A 438 7.55 -18.73 6.56
N GLY A 439 7.49 -17.67 5.76
CA GLY A 439 6.26 -17.01 5.34
C GLY A 439 5.27 -17.99 4.73
N ALA A 440 5.71 -18.89 3.85
CA ALA A 440 4.85 -19.89 3.21
C ALA A 440 4.24 -20.86 4.22
N VAL A 441 5.02 -21.32 5.20
CA VAL A 441 4.55 -22.19 6.29
C VAL A 441 3.50 -21.46 7.14
N VAL A 442 3.79 -20.23 7.55
CA VAL A 442 2.88 -19.42 8.38
C VAL A 442 1.59 -19.09 7.62
N ALA A 443 1.68 -18.60 6.37
CA ALA A 443 0.53 -18.33 5.52
C ALA A 443 -0.30 -19.59 5.29
N GLY A 444 0.37 -20.73 5.08
CA GLY A 444 -0.26 -22.04 4.96
C GLY A 444 -1.02 -22.46 6.22
N SER A 445 -0.62 -22.03 7.41
CA SER A 445 -1.35 -22.30 8.66
C SER A 445 -2.48 -21.30 8.93
N LEU A 446 -2.30 -20.03 8.54
CA LEU A 446 -3.23 -18.94 8.84
C LEU A 446 -4.42 -18.87 7.88
N ILE A 447 -4.18 -19.06 6.57
CA ILE A 447 -5.22 -18.91 5.56
C ILE A 447 -6.15 -20.14 5.61
N PRO A 448 -7.46 -19.96 5.89
CA PRO A 448 -8.41 -21.06 5.88
C PRO A 448 -8.44 -21.76 4.51
N GLY A 449 -8.50 -23.09 4.51
CA GLY A 449 -8.73 -23.85 3.26
C GLY A 449 -10.08 -23.51 2.64
N ARG A 450 -10.18 -23.63 1.30
CA ARG A 450 -11.45 -23.52 0.58
C ARG A 450 -12.40 -24.61 1.11
N LYS A 451 -13.57 -24.23 1.63
CA LYS A 451 -14.65 -25.20 1.87
C LYS A 451 -15.27 -25.55 0.51
N PRO A 452 -15.42 -26.84 0.15
CA PRO A 452 -16.13 -27.22 -1.07
C PRO A 452 -17.52 -26.59 -1.05
N THR A 453 -17.92 -25.98 -2.16
CA THR A 453 -19.27 -25.45 -2.31
C THR A 453 -20.22 -26.65 -2.42
N ALA A 454 -21.43 -26.58 -1.85
CA ALA A 454 -22.38 -27.70 -1.85
C ALA A 454 -22.71 -28.26 -3.26
N ALA A 455 -22.45 -27.50 -4.33
CA ALA A 455 -22.55 -27.94 -5.71
C ALA A 455 -21.49 -28.98 -6.14
N GLU A 456 -20.32 -29.02 -5.48
CA GLU A 456 -19.27 -30.04 -5.71
C GLU A 456 -19.44 -31.28 -4.83
N ALA A 457 -20.40 -31.25 -3.89
CA ALA A 457 -20.60 -32.30 -2.88
C ALA A 457 -21.69 -33.34 -3.27
N ILE A 458 -22.29 -33.24 -4.45
CA ILE A 458 -23.18 -34.28 -4.98
C ILE A 458 -22.29 -35.33 -5.64
N PRO A 459 -22.11 -36.52 -5.05
CA PRO A 459 -21.46 -37.61 -5.75
C PRO A 459 -22.38 -38.02 -6.89
N ASP A 460 -21.79 -38.24 -8.06
CA ASP A 460 -22.45 -38.76 -9.25
C ASP A 460 -23.06 -40.14 -8.93
N ARG A 461 -24.29 -40.15 -8.41
CA ARG A 461 -25.11 -41.35 -8.18
C ARG A 461 -25.96 -41.60 -9.42
N THR A 462 -25.31 -41.82 -10.55
CA THR A 462 -25.91 -42.48 -11.71
C THR A 462 -24.86 -43.36 -12.39
N GLY A 463 -24.54 -44.47 -11.73
CA GLY A 463 -24.05 -45.68 -12.38
C GLY A 463 -25.08 -46.77 -12.09
N ALA A 464 -26.11 -46.84 -12.95
CA ALA A 464 -26.96 -48.02 -13.11
C ALA A 464 -26.35 -48.90 -14.21
#